data_AF-A0A359LRL4-F1
#
_entry.id   AF-A0A359LRL4-F1
#
_cell.length_a   1.000
_cell.length_b   1.000
_cell.length_c   1.000
_cell.angle_alpha   90.00
_cell.angle_beta   90.00
_cell.angle_gamma   90.00
#
_symmetry.space_group_name_H-M   'P 1'
#
loop_
_entity.id
_entity.type
_entity.pdbx_description
1 polymer ?
#
loop_
_entity_poly.entity_id
_entity_poly.type
_entity_poly.pdbx_seq_one_letter_code
_entity_poly.pdbx_strand_id
1 'polypeptide(L)'
;YLSLMKEHEPGEGKLFGSIGEIEAALEGFLRRAGGALASGGVHTPNHRWVVCQALAQLHELYPDPRYPRRIDQWLAEGIDIDQDGQYDERSTTIYNPVTNRALIVTAVKQKRPELFDPVRRNLDALLYLLHPGGEVVTEISRRQDQYLPGDAGRSWFALRYMAAKDGNGQWMTLARQLEERFATLPDVMEFAELRAPGPTPAALPENYERTFSAARIHRIRRGRTSATILLANGDSLLFTLRRGDAVIGGVRFASAFFGKAQFVPTAAERSGRGWRLSQDLEGPYFQPLEDRKVAAGEWERVRPLRRQTEVARLRQVAEIQETQRGLRLRVQVEGADRVPLAIEINVREGVRIEGARPLSPGVFLLEQGVATLRAGTDAIRIGPGAAPHQYVSVRGALPRIPGQTLYLTGYTPFDHTIDFEALA
;
A
#
# COMPACT_ATOMS: atom_id res chain seq x y z
N TYR A 1 -21.66 -6.14 23.63
CA TYR A 1 -22.12 -7.34 24.36
C TYR A 1 -22.62 -6.97 25.76
N LEU A 2 -21.79 -6.52 26.71
CA LEU A 2 -22.24 -6.09 28.04
C LEU A 2 -23.29 -4.97 28.03
N SER A 3 -23.15 -3.98 27.14
CA SER A 3 -24.17 -2.93 26.97
C SER A 3 -25.53 -3.51 26.58
N LEU A 4 -25.52 -4.52 25.70
CA LEU A 4 -26.72 -5.22 25.22
C LEU A 4 -27.30 -6.18 26.28
N MET A 5 -26.45 -6.74 27.15
CA MET A 5 -26.91 -7.61 28.25
C MET A 5 -27.63 -6.81 29.35
N LYS A 6 -27.19 -5.58 29.64
CA LYS A 6 -27.87 -4.68 30.57
C LYS A 6 -29.28 -4.26 30.13
N GLU A 7 -29.59 -4.36 28.83
CA GLU A 7 -30.89 -3.96 28.25
C GLU A 7 -31.92 -5.10 28.21
N HIS A 8 -31.60 -6.35 28.58
CA HIS A 8 -32.52 -7.49 28.50
C HIS A 8 -32.65 -8.23 29.84
N GLU A 9 -33.89 -8.48 30.29
CA GLU A 9 -34.16 -9.33 31.48
C GLU A 9 -33.71 -10.79 31.24
N PRO A 10 -33.21 -11.49 32.26
CA PRO A 10 -32.68 -12.84 32.12
C PRO A 10 -33.80 -13.84 31.86
N GLY A 11 -33.96 -14.26 30.60
CA GLY A 11 -34.72 -15.46 30.24
C GLY A 11 -33.95 -16.72 30.64
N GLU A 12 -34.66 -17.70 31.20
CA GLU A 12 -34.14 -18.98 31.70
C GLU A 12 -33.45 -19.80 30.59
N GLY A 13 -32.16 -19.58 30.38
CA GLY A 13 -31.31 -20.39 29.51
C GLY A 13 -30.12 -20.92 30.29
N LYS A 14 -30.12 -22.22 30.63
CA LYS A 14 -28.94 -22.92 31.16
C LYS A 14 -27.93 -23.14 30.04
N LEU A 15 -27.05 -22.17 29.81
CA LEU A 15 -25.78 -22.37 29.10
C LEU A 15 -24.73 -21.39 29.68
N PHE A 16 -23.75 -21.93 30.42
CA PHE A 16 -22.54 -21.27 30.91
C PHE A 16 -22.73 -20.02 31.81
N GLY A 17 -22.91 -20.21 33.12
CA GLY A 17 -23.03 -19.13 34.10
C GLY A 17 -24.32 -18.31 33.94
N SER A 18 -24.80 -17.69 35.01
CA SER A 18 -25.84 -16.66 34.85
C SER A 18 -25.23 -15.45 34.11
N ILE A 19 -26.04 -14.70 33.36
CA ILE A 19 -25.61 -13.44 32.73
C ILE A 19 -24.89 -12.54 33.74
N GLY A 20 -25.40 -12.47 34.98
CA GLY A 20 -24.79 -11.69 36.06
C GLY A 20 -23.39 -12.16 36.48
N GLU A 21 -23.08 -13.45 36.41
CA GLU A 21 -21.73 -13.96 36.72
C GLU A 21 -20.72 -13.57 35.64
N ILE A 22 -21.13 -13.61 34.37
CA ILE A 22 -20.30 -13.16 33.24
C ILE A 22 -20.06 -11.65 33.33
N GLU A 23 -21.11 -10.88 33.64
CA GLU A 23 -21.00 -9.43 33.83
C GLU A 23 -20.03 -9.07 34.96
N ALA A 24 -20.16 -9.72 36.13
CA ALA A 24 -19.31 -9.47 37.29
C ALA A 24 -17.83 -9.81 37.00
N ALA A 25 -17.57 -10.91 36.30
CA ALA A 25 -16.21 -11.29 35.91
C ALA A 25 -15.57 -10.29 34.94
N LEU A 26 -16.35 -9.82 33.95
CA LEU A 26 -15.88 -8.86 32.96
C LEU A 26 -15.73 -7.44 33.52
N GLU A 27 -16.62 -7.00 34.41
CA GLU A 27 -16.57 -5.66 35.01
C GLU A 27 -15.21 -5.41 35.70
N GLY A 28 -14.78 -6.34 36.54
CA GLY A 28 -13.51 -6.21 37.26
C GLY A 28 -12.31 -6.07 36.31
N PHE A 29 -12.28 -6.86 35.23
CA PHE A 29 -11.25 -6.76 34.19
C PHE A 29 -11.32 -5.41 33.46
N LEU A 30 -12.52 -5.02 33.00
CA LEU A 30 -12.73 -3.80 32.21
C LEU A 30 -12.40 -2.52 32.97
N ARG A 31 -12.75 -2.44 34.26
CA ARG A 31 -12.39 -1.29 35.10
C ARG A 31 -10.88 -1.18 35.30
N ARG A 32 -10.18 -2.31 35.53
CA ARG A 32 -8.71 -2.32 35.63
C ARG A 32 -8.04 -1.94 34.31
N ALA A 33 -8.53 -2.48 33.20
CA ALA A 33 -8.04 -2.14 31.86
C ALA A 33 -8.28 -0.65 31.56
N GLY A 34 -9.47 -0.12 31.85
CA GLY A 34 -9.78 1.31 31.71
C GLY A 34 -8.88 2.19 32.56
N GLY A 35 -8.57 1.77 33.80
CA GLY A 35 -7.59 2.44 34.65
C GLY A 35 -6.20 2.51 34.00
N ALA A 36 -5.72 1.41 33.42
CA ALA A 36 -4.44 1.37 32.72
C ALA A 36 -4.44 2.25 31.45
N LEU A 37 -5.52 2.21 30.66
CA LEU A 37 -5.65 3.02 29.44
C LEU A 37 -5.76 4.53 29.73
N ALA A 38 -6.33 4.90 30.88
CA ALA A 38 -6.48 6.29 31.31
C ALA A 38 -5.15 6.99 31.63
N SER A 39 -4.07 6.22 31.89
CA SER A 39 -2.75 6.76 32.25
C SER A 39 -1.57 6.20 31.43
N GLY A 40 -1.75 5.09 30.71
CA GLY A 40 -0.72 4.40 29.96
C GLY A 40 -0.38 5.05 28.61
N GLY A 41 0.76 4.65 28.03
CA GLY A 41 1.23 5.09 26.71
C GLY A 41 0.88 4.14 25.57
N VAL A 42 1.35 4.46 24.36
CA VAL A 42 1.14 3.68 23.13
C VAL A 42 2.43 3.48 22.34
N HIS A 43 2.48 2.44 21.50
CA HIS A 43 3.65 2.12 20.67
C HIS A 43 3.59 2.62 19.22
N THR A 44 2.40 2.83 18.65
CA THR A 44 2.22 3.19 17.23
C THR A 44 1.08 4.20 17.05
N PRO A 45 1.07 5.00 15.97
CA PRO A 45 0.12 6.11 15.78
C PRO A 45 -1.36 5.71 15.95
N ASN A 46 -1.81 4.65 15.27
CA ASN A 46 -3.19 4.17 15.31
C ASN A 46 -3.68 3.78 16.72
N HIS A 47 -2.77 3.40 17.63
CA HIS A 47 -3.15 2.98 18.98
C HIS A 47 -3.77 4.14 19.77
N ARG A 48 -3.44 5.40 19.47
CA ARG A 48 -4.10 6.58 20.06
C ARG A 48 -5.62 6.49 19.88
N TRP A 49 -6.05 6.21 18.66
CA TRP A 49 -7.46 6.15 18.27
C TRP A 49 -8.15 4.92 18.89
N VAL A 50 -7.48 3.77 18.89
CA VAL A 50 -8.00 2.54 19.53
C VAL A 50 -8.20 2.73 21.04
N VAL A 51 -7.28 3.44 21.71
CA VAL A 51 -7.42 3.80 23.13
C VAL A 51 -8.64 4.72 23.32
N CYS A 52 -8.82 5.73 22.46
CA CYS A 52 -10.00 6.58 22.52
C CYS A 52 -11.32 5.81 22.39
N GLN A 53 -11.39 4.88 21.42
CA GLN A 53 -12.55 4.00 21.25
C GLN A 53 -12.84 3.20 22.52
N ALA A 54 -11.82 2.54 23.08
CA ALA A 54 -11.98 1.69 24.25
C ALA A 54 -12.43 2.50 25.47
N LEU A 55 -11.83 3.67 25.71
CA LEU A 55 -12.22 4.57 26.79
C LEU A 55 -13.64 5.12 26.62
N ALA A 56 -14.05 5.43 25.39
CA ALA A 56 -15.41 5.89 25.10
C ALA A 56 -16.47 4.82 25.41
N GLN A 57 -16.20 3.56 25.03
CA GLN A 57 -17.05 2.42 25.34
C GLN A 57 -17.07 2.11 26.85
N LEU A 58 -15.93 2.20 27.53
CA LEU A 58 -15.86 2.00 28.97
C LEU A 58 -16.60 3.09 29.74
N HIS A 59 -16.53 4.35 29.29
CA HIS A 59 -17.22 5.47 29.94
C HIS A 59 -18.75 5.33 29.87
N GLU A 60 -19.27 4.83 28.75
CA GLU A 60 -20.70 4.52 28.59
C GLU A 60 -21.16 3.43 29.55
N LEU A 61 -20.36 2.38 29.73
CA LEU A 61 -20.68 1.26 30.64
C LEU A 61 -20.48 1.60 32.12
N TYR A 62 -19.42 2.33 32.42
CA TYR A 62 -18.90 2.64 33.75
C TYR A 62 -18.36 4.08 33.76
N PRO A 63 -19.22 5.08 34.01
CA PRO A 63 -18.82 6.48 33.98
C PRO A 63 -17.64 6.77 34.91
N ASP A 64 -16.54 7.25 34.30
CA ASP A 64 -15.33 7.69 34.99
C ASP A 64 -14.79 8.93 34.26
N PRO A 65 -14.63 10.08 34.96
CA PRO A 65 -14.23 11.32 34.32
C PRO A 65 -12.76 11.32 33.85
N ARG A 66 -11.94 10.33 34.23
CA ARG A 66 -10.59 10.16 33.69
C ARG A 66 -10.61 9.76 32.21
N TYR A 67 -11.63 9.04 31.76
CA TYR A 67 -11.74 8.52 30.40
C TYR A 67 -11.91 9.63 29.34
N PRO A 68 -12.93 10.52 29.42
CA PRO A 68 -13.06 11.63 28.48
C PRO A 68 -11.86 12.58 28.53
N ARG A 69 -11.29 12.86 29.71
CA ARG A 69 -10.05 13.65 29.81
C ARG A 69 -8.89 13.04 29.04
N ARG A 70 -8.72 11.72 29.09
CA ARG A 70 -7.66 11.03 28.35
C ARG A 70 -7.94 11.01 26.84
N ILE A 71 -9.20 10.89 26.43
CA ILE A 71 -9.60 11.05 25.03
C ILE A 71 -9.23 12.44 24.52
N ASP A 72 -9.56 13.50 25.27
CA ASP A 72 -9.24 14.88 24.90
C ASP A 72 -7.73 15.12 24.76
N GLN A 73 -6.91 14.51 25.62
CA GLN A 73 -5.45 14.60 25.51
C GLN A 73 -4.93 14.02 24.18
N TRP A 74 -5.44 12.86 23.75
CA TRP A 74 -5.06 12.28 22.47
C TRP A 74 -5.60 13.07 21.28
N LEU A 75 -6.85 13.55 21.36
CA LEU A 75 -7.45 14.35 20.29
C LEU A 75 -6.78 15.73 20.13
N ALA A 76 -6.15 16.27 21.18
CA ALA A 76 -5.41 17.53 21.12
C ALA A 76 -4.19 17.48 20.20
N GLU A 77 -3.67 16.29 19.86
CA GLU A 77 -2.61 16.12 18.86
C GLU A 77 -3.11 16.33 17.42
N GLY A 78 -4.43 16.29 17.22
CA GLY A 78 -5.06 16.27 15.90
C GLY A 78 -5.04 14.86 15.27
N ILE A 79 -5.93 14.64 14.30
CA ILE A 79 -5.97 13.38 13.55
C ILE A 79 -4.94 13.45 12.43
N ASP A 80 -4.06 12.46 12.38
CA ASP A 80 -2.91 12.30 11.48
C ASP A 80 -3.32 11.87 10.06
N ILE A 81 -4.30 12.56 9.47
CA ILE A 81 -4.76 12.31 8.10
C ILE A 81 -4.17 13.32 7.11
N ASP A 82 -3.53 12.84 6.06
CA ASP A 82 -2.97 13.68 5.00
C ASP A 82 -4.01 14.11 3.95
N GLN A 83 -3.59 14.96 2.99
CA GLN A 83 -4.46 15.46 1.92
C GLN A 83 -4.95 14.38 0.96
N ASP A 84 -4.30 13.22 0.97
CA ASP A 84 -4.63 12.05 0.16
C ASP A 84 -5.63 11.12 0.88
N GLY A 85 -6.07 11.51 2.08
CA GLY A 85 -6.98 10.74 2.91
C GLY A 85 -6.31 9.54 3.57
N GLN A 86 -4.99 9.54 3.75
CA GLN A 86 -4.27 8.45 4.40
C GLN A 86 -3.82 8.83 5.80
N TYR A 87 -3.92 7.88 6.73
CA TYR A 87 -3.31 7.99 8.06
C TYR A 87 -1.81 7.71 7.99
N ASP A 88 -1.07 7.97 9.06
CA ASP A 88 0.39 7.82 9.10
C ASP A 88 0.89 6.43 8.65
N GLU A 89 0.18 5.36 8.99
CA GLU A 89 0.51 4.00 8.56
C GLU A 89 0.27 3.72 7.08
N ARG A 90 -0.65 4.45 6.44
CA ARG A 90 -1.07 4.27 5.02
C ARG A 90 -1.47 2.84 4.66
N SER A 91 -1.93 2.08 5.64
CA SER A 91 -2.26 0.67 5.46
C SER A 91 -3.73 0.53 5.07
N THR A 92 -3.94 0.40 3.77
CA THR A 92 -5.28 0.28 3.18
C THR A 92 -6.07 -0.92 3.72
N THR A 93 -5.39 -2.03 4.02
CA THR A 93 -6.06 -3.29 4.37
C THR A 93 -6.25 -3.49 5.88
N ILE A 94 -5.38 -2.91 6.72
CA ILE A 94 -5.37 -3.18 8.17
C ILE A 94 -5.61 -1.89 8.96
N TYR A 95 -4.66 -0.96 8.96
CA TYR A 95 -4.65 0.10 9.96
C TYR A 95 -5.60 1.26 9.63
N ASN A 96 -5.82 1.58 8.35
CA ASN A 96 -6.85 2.54 7.95
C ASN A 96 -8.25 2.11 8.44
N PRO A 97 -8.72 0.87 8.19
CA PRO A 97 -9.99 0.40 8.72
C PRO A 97 -10.08 0.42 10.26
N VAL A 98 -9.00 0.07 10.96
CA VAL A 98 -8.93 0.14 12.43
C VAL A 98 -9.12 1.58 12.92
N THR A 99 -8.40 2.53 12.32
CA THR A 99 -8.53 3.95 12.65
C THR A 99 -9.93 4.48 12.33
N ASN A 100 -10.48 4.17 11.15
CA ASN A 100 -11.83 4.59 10.77
C ASN A 100 -12.88 4.13 11.79
N ARG A 101 -12.83 2.86 12.19
CA ARG A 101 -13.72 2.31 13.22
C ARG A 101 -13.55 3.07 14.54
N ALA A 102 -12.32 3.23 14.99
CA ALA A 102 -12.05 3.87 16.28
C ALA A 102 -12.55 5.31 16.34
N LEU A 103 -12.39 6.07 15.25
CA LEU A 103 -12.89 7.43 15.12
C LEU A 103 -14.42 7.47 15.08
N ILE A 104 -15.08 6.60 14.31
CA ILE A 104 -16.55 6.51 14.28
C ILE A 104 -17.11 6.22 15.68
N VAL A 105 -16.59 5.19 16.36
CA VAL A 105 -17.11 4.78 17.67
C VAL A 105 -16.91 5.90 18.70
N THR A 106 -15.74 6.55 18.68
CA THR A 106 -15.46 7.70 19.55
C THR A 106 -16.41 8.87 19.24
N ALA A 107 -16.63 9.17 17.96
CA ALA A 107 -17.54 10.24 17.51
C ALA A 107 -18.95 10.05 18.06
N VAL A 108 -19.47 8.83 17.98
CA VAL A 108 -20.82 8.49 18.46
C VAL A 108 -20.89 8.59 19.98
N LYS A 109 -20.02 7.89 20.69
CA LYS A 109 -20.12 7.74 22.15
C LYS A 109 -19.71 8.98 22.92
N GLN A 110 -18.86 9.83 22.37
CA GLN A 110 -18.45 11.10 22.97
C GLN A 110 -19.13 12.32 22.36
N LYS A 111 -20.06 12.12 21.40
CA LYS A 111 -20.76 13.21 20.69
C LYS A 111 -19.79 14.20 20.02
N ARG A 112 -18.80 13.65 19.32
CA ARG A 112 -17.72 14.37 18.62
C ARG A 112 -17.83 14.21 17.10
N PRO A 113 -18.83 14.84 16.45
CA PRO A 113 -19.11 14.61 15.03
C PRO A 113 -17.98 15.04 14.09
N GLU A 114 -17.08 15.91 14.52
CA GLU A 114 -15.90 16.32 13.75
C GLU A 114 -14.96 15.14 13.43
N LEU A 115 -15.01 14.06 14.22
CA LEU A 115 -14.21 12.84 13.96
C LEU A 115 -14.71 12.04 12.76
N PHE A 116 -15.88 12.36 12.20
CA PHE A 116 -16.33 11.74 10.94
C PHE A 116 -15.58 12.27 9.72
N ASP A 117 -15.08 13.51 9.73
CA ASP A 117 -14.40 14.12 8.59
C ASP A 117 -13.12 13.38 8.13
N PRO A 118 -12.19 12.97 9.02
CA PRO A 118 -11.07 12.14 8.60
C PRO A 118 -11.52 10.80 8.02
N VAL A 119 -12.58 10.21 8.55
CA VAL A 119 -13.13 8.94 8.04
C VAL A 119 -13.67 9.11 6.63
N ARG A 120 -14.42 10.18 6.35
CA ARG A 120 -14.92 10.51 5.00
C ARG A 120 -13.77 10.59 4.00
N ARG A 121 -12.73 11.36 4.33
CA ARG A 121 -11.53 11.52 3.49
C ARG A 121 -10.87 10.18 3.19
N ASN A 122 -10.76 9.29 4.17
CA ASN A 122 -10.17 7.97 3.96
C ASN A 122 -11.04 7.05 3.09
N LEU A 123 -12.36 7.01 3.33
CA LEU A 123 -13.29 6.21 2.54
C LEU A 123 -13.38 6.72 1.09
N ASP A 124 -13.34 8.04 0.89
CA ASP A 124 -13.27 8.64 -0.46
C ASP A 124 -11.97 8.27 -1.17
N ALA A 125 -10.84 8.24 -0.48
CA ALA A 125 -9.58 7.79 -1.05
C ALA A 125 -9.61 6.30 -1.42
N LEU A 126 -10.19 5.46 -0.56
CA LEU A 126 -10.31 4.01 -0.76
C LEU A 126 -10.98 3.66 -2.10
N LEU A 127 -12.00 4.41 -2.52
CA LEU A 127 -12.70 4.17 -3.80
C LEU A 127 -11.75 4.21 -5.01
N TYR A 128 -10.66 4.97 -4.93
CA TYR A 128 -9.67 5.14 -6.01
C TYR A 128 -8.41 4.27 -5.81
N LEU A 129 -8.33 3.57 -4.69
CA LEU A 129 -7.31 2.55 -4.40
C LEU A 129 -7.79 1.14 -4.72
N LEU A 130 -9.04 0.97 -5.15
CA LEU A 130 -9.58 -0.31 -5.62
C LEU A 130 -9.04 -0.68 -7.00
N HIS A 131 -8.60 -1.92 -7.13
CA HIS A 131 -8.40 -2.61 -8.39
C HIS A 131 -9.70 -3.28 -8.85
N PRO A 132 -9.81 -3.61 -10.15
CA PRO A 132 -10.81 -4.56 -10.64
C PRO A 132 -10.73 -5.88 -9.83
N GLY A 133 -11.88 -6.40 -9.40
CA GLY A 133 -11.95 -7.59 -8.54
C GLY A 133 -11.94 -7.32 -7.03
N GLY A 134 -11.80 -6.05 -6.59
CA GLY A 134 -11.98 -5.65 -5.20
C GLY A 134 -10.72 -5.67 -4.34
N GLU A 135 -9.58 -6.11 -4.89
CA GLU A 135 -8.27 -5.94 -4.26
C GLU A 135 -7.91 -4.46 -4.16
N VAL A 136 -7.14 -4.09 -3.13
CA VAL A 136 -6.73 -2.71 -2.90
C VAL A 136 -5.21 -2.53 -3.07
N VAL A 137 -4.83 -1.30 -3.40
CA VAL A 137 -3.42 -0.86 -3.41
C VAL A 137 -2.82 -0.99 -2.01
N THR A 138 -1.70 -1.69 -1.90
CA THR A 138 -0.93 -1.87 -0.66
C THR A 138 0.51 -1.36 -0.76
N GLU A 139 0.93 -0.93 -1.95
CA GLU A 139 2.27 -0.38 -2.24
C GLU A 139 2.57 0.90 -1.43
N ILE A 140 1.53 1.60 -0.97
CA ILE A 140 1.65 2.82 -0.16
C ILE A 140 1.83 2.54 1.34
N SER A 141 1.61 1.30 1.79
CA SER A 141 1.66 0.96 3.20
C SER A 141 3.07 1.10 3.78
N ARG A 142 3.15 1.53 5.03
CA ARG A 142 4.38 1.57 5.84
C ARG A 142 4.42 0.44 6.88
N ARG A 143 3.61 -0.60 6.67
CA ARG A 143 3.36 -1.67 7.64
C ARG A 143 3.45 -3.04 6.98
N GLN A 144 3.22 -4.07 7.78
CA GLN A 144 3.34 -5.48 7.38
C GLN A 144 2.46 -5.91 6.20
N ASP A 145 1.43 -5.14 5.84
CA ASP A 145 0.57 -5.41 4.67
C ASP A 145 1.15 -4.85 3.36
N GLN A 146 2.28 -4.13 3.40
CA GLN A 146 2.92 -3.62 2.20
C GLN A 146 3.23 -4.76 1.22
N TYR A 147 2.80 -4.60 -0.04
CA TYR A 147 2.93 -5.58 -1.12
C TYR A 147 2.18 -6.90 -0.92
N LEU A 148 1.37 -7.03 0.13
CA LEU A 148 0.51 -8.19 0.31
C LEU A 148 -0.83 -7.97 -0.40
N PRO A 149 -1.39 -9.00 -1.06
CA PRO A 149 -2.76 -8.93 -1.56
C PRO A 149 -3.76 -8.76 -0.40
N GLY A 150 -4.78 -7.93 -0.61
CA GLY A 150 -5.87 -7.76 0.35
C GLY A 150 -7.05 -7.00 -0.25
N ASP A 151 -8.21 -7.12 0.37
CA ASP A 151 -9.42 -6.41 -0.02
C ASP A 151 -9.82 -5.33 1.01
N ALA A 152 -10.88 -4.58 0.71
CA ALA A 152 -11.42 -3.55 1.57
C ALA A 152 -12.30 -4.09 2.72
N GLY A 153 -12.32 -5.39 2.96
CA GLY A 153 -13.27 -6.06 3.86
C GLY A 153 -13.31 -5.51 5.27
N ARG A 154 -12.14 -5.25 5.86
CA ARG A 154 -12.04 -4.70 7.23
C ARG A 154 -12.65 -3.29 7.35
N SER A 155 -12.84 -2.59 6.24
CA SER A 155 -13.52 -1.29 6.19
C SER A 155 -15.04 -1.40 6.12
N TRP A 156 -15.62 -2.61 6.09
CA TRP A 156 -17.08 -2.80 5.98
C TRP A 156 -17.85 -1.98 7.01
N PHE A 157 -17.47 -2.04 8.30
CA PHE A 157 -18.13 -1.28 9.36
C PHE A 157 -18.18 0.22 9.04
N ALA A 158 -17.03 0.80 8.68
CA ALA A 158 -16.92 2.22 8.40
C ALA A 158 -17.70 2.62 7.13
N LEU A 159 -17.56 1.83 6.06
CA LEU A 159 -18.31 2.02 4.82
C LEU A 159 -19.81 1.98 5.06
N ARG A 160 -20.29 0.94 5.76
CA ARG A 160 -21.72 0.71 6.00
C ARG A 160 -22.33 1.78 6.89
N TYR A 161 -21.64 2.15 7.96
CA TYR A 161 -22.07 3.18 8.90
C TYR A 161 -22.11 4.56 8.23
N MET A 162 -21.01 4.98 7.59
CA MET A 162 -20.90 6.29 6.96
C MET A 162 -21.79 6.42 5.73
N ALA A 163 -22.00 5.34 4.97
CA ALA A 163 -22.95 5.35 3.86
C ALA A 163 -24.38 5.65 4.32
N ALA A 164 -24.84 4.99 5.39
CA ALA A 164 -26.17 5.24 5.95
C ALA A 164 -26.28 6.66 6.54
N LYS A 165 -25.23 7.11 7.23
CA LYS A 165 -25.19 8.43 7.88
C LYS A 165 -25.18 9.59 6.90
N ASP A 166 -24.37 9.50 5.85
CA ASP A 166 -24.12 10.61 4.91
C ASP A 166 -24.90 10.46 3.60
N GLY A 167 -25.65 9.37 3.42
CA GLY A 167 -26.39 9.10 2.19
C GLY A 167 -25.49 8.80 0.98
N ASN A 168 -24.27 8.29 1.19
CA ASN A 168 -23.32 8.00 0.12
C ASN A 168 -23.57 6.63 -0.53
N GLY A 169 -24.12 6.64 -1.75
CA GLY A 169 -24.40 5.43 -2.52
C GLY A 169 -23.19 4.62 -2.96
N GLN A 170 -22.01 5.24 -3.16
CA GLN A 170 -20.80 4.52 -3.58
C GLN A 170 -20.21 3.70 -2.43
N TRP A 171 -20.15 4.30 -1.23
CA TRP A 171 -19.78 3.56 -0.02
C TRP A 171 -20.77 2.43 0.27
N MET A 172 -22.07 2.65 0.04
CA MET A 172 -23.09 1.60 0.16
C MET A 172 -22.83 0.43 -0.81
N THR A 173 -22.52 0.71 -2.07
CA THR A 173 -22.20 -0.34 -3.05
C THR A 173 -21.03 -1.21 -2.57
N LEU A 174 -19.94 -0.59 -2.11
CA LEU A 174 -18.80 -1.34 -1.61
C LEU A 174 -19.12 -2.09 -0.31
N ALA A 175 -19.87 -1.48 0.61
CA ALA A 175 -20.30 -2.14 1.84
C ALA A 175 -21.11 -3.41 1.54
N ARG A 176 -22.09 -3.36 0.63
CA ARG A 176 -22.91 -4.52 0.25
C ARG A 176 -22.09 -5.65 -0.37
N GLN A 177 -21.08 -5.34 -1.18
CA GLN A 177 -20.17 -6.34 -1.76
C GLN A 177 -19.34 -7.09 -0.71
N LEU A 178 -19.15 -6.50 0.46
CA LEU A 178 -18.34 -7.05 1.56
C LEU A 178 -19.20 -7.63 2.69
N GLU A 179 -20.51 -7.33 2.72
CA GLU A 179 -21.39 -7.55 3.86
C GLU A 179 -21.47 -9.02 4.29
N GLU A 180 -21.65 -9.94 3.35
CA GLU A 180 -21.73 -11.38 3.64
C GLU A 180 -20.49 -11.92 4.38
N ARG A 181 -19.30 -11.37 4.08
CA ARG A 181 -18.02 -11.87 4.62
C ARG A 181 -17.55 -11.12 5.87
N PHE A 182 -17.96 -9.86 6.04
CA PHE A 182 -17.37 -8.96 7.03
C PHE A 182 -18.36 -8.33 8.01
N ALA A 183 -19.67 -8.49 7.80
CA ALA A 183 -20.65 -8.06 8.78
C ALA A 183 -20.51 -8.84 10.09
N THR A 184 -20.58 -8.13 11.23
CA THR A 184 -20.57 -8.78 12.55
C THR A 184 -21.87 -8.48 13.28
N LEU A 185 -22.45 -9.51 13.89
CA LEU A 185 -23.67 -9.38 14.68
C LEU A 185 -23.52 -8.35 15.83
N PRO A 186 -22.41 -8.31 16.60
CA PRO A 186 -22.24 -7.30 17.65
C PRO A 186 -22.33 -5.86 17.12
N ASP A 187 -21.74 -5.57 15.97
CA ASP A 187 -21.81 -4.24 15.37
C ASP A 187 -23.23 -3.88 14.95
N VAL A 188 -23.91 -4.79 14.25
CA VAL A 188 -25.29 -4.59 13.78
C VAL A 188 -26.26 -4.42 14.95
N MET A 189 -25.99 -5.06 16.09
CA MET A 189 -26.77 -4.87 17.32
C MET A 189 -26.48 -3.50 17.97
N GLU A 190 -25.23 -3.08 18.03
CA GLU A 190 -24.80 -1.86 18.73
C GLU A 190 -25.13 -0.57 17.94
N PHE A 191 -25.02 -0.58 16.61
CA PHE A 191 -25.17 0.62 15.78
C PHE A 191 -26.40 0.54 14.86
N ALA A 192 -27.42 1.34 15.13
CA ALA A 192 -28.68 1.33 14.40
C ALA A 192 -28.53 1.69 12.91
N GLU A 193 -27.55 2.51 12.56
CA GLU A 193 -27.20 2.89 11.19
C GLU A 193 -26.84 1.68 10.32
N LEU A 194 -26.29 0.62 10.92
CA LEU A 194 -25.96 -0.63 10.22
C LEU A 194 -27.20 -1.47 9.91
N ARG A 195 -28.34 -1.22 10.56
CA ARG A 195 -29.64 -1.86 10.28
C ARG A 195 -30.52 -1.05 9.33
N ALA A 196 -30.30 0.26 9.25
CA ALA A 196 -31.04 1.13 8.35
C ALA A 196 -30.87 0.68 6.89
N PRO A 197 -31.89 0.79 6.02
CA PRO A 197 -31.80 0.33 4.62
C PRO A 197 -30.65 1.00 3.82
N GLY A 198 -30.25 2.19 4.25
CA GLY A 198 -29.18 2.99 3.66
C GLY A 198 -29.57 3.65 2.33
N PRO A 199 -28.69 4.47 1.74
CA PRO A 199 -28.95 5.11 0.45
C PRO A 199 -29.02 4.10 -0.71
N THR A 200 -29.59 4.53 -1.83
CA THR A 200 -29.54 3.80 -3.09
C THR A 200 -28.07 3.57 -3.51
N PRO A 201 -27.65 2.33 -3.79
CA PRO A 201 -26.31 2.05 -4.29
C PRO A 201 -25.97 2.85 -5.57
N ALA A 202 -24.73 3.33 -5.66
CA ALA A 202 -24.21 4.07 -6.80
C ALA A 202 -22.94 3.39 -7.37
N ALA A 203 -22.67 3.61 -8.67
CA ALA A 203 -21.54 3.00 -9.33
C ALA A 203 -20.18 3.43 -8.73
N LEU A 204 -19.27 2.48 -8.57
CA LEU A 204 -17.89 2.74 -8.16
C LEU A 204 -17.11 3.40 -9.30
N PRO A 205 -16.09 4.22 -9.01
CA PRO A 205 -15.27 4.83 -10.06
C PRO A 205 -14.43 3.76 -10.78
N GLU A 206 -14.66 3.61 -12.08
CA GLU A 206 -13.92 2.65 -12.92
C GLU A 206 -13.14 3.31 -14.06
N ASN A 207 -13.29 4.61 -14.25
CA ASN A 207 -12.56 5.37 -15.26
C ASN A 207 -12.03 6.69 -14.68
N TYR A 208 -10.75 6.73 -14.33
CA TYR A 208 -10.11 7.92 -13.75
C TYR A 208 -8.58 7.89 -13.87
N GLU A 209 -7.97 9.06 -13.78
CA GLU A 209 -6.58 9.22 -13.33
C GLU A 209 -6.60 10.02 -12.02
N ARG A 210 -5.78 9.64 -11.04
CA ARG A 210 -5.71 10.34 -9.76
C ARG A 210 -4.31 10.27 -9.17
N THR A 211 -3.74 11.43 -8.86
CA THR A 211 -2.46 11.53 -8.15
C THR A 211 -2.72 11.65 -6.65
N PHE A 212 -2.00 10.84 -5.88
CA PHE A 212 -1.91 10.93 -4.44
C PHE A 212 -0.53 11.49 -4.10
N SER A 213 -0.51 12.79 -3.81
CA SER A 213 0.72 13.59 -3.66
C SER A 213 1.54 13.24 -2.41
N ALA A 214 0.89 13.05 -1.27
CA ALA A 214 1.50 12.64 -0.02
C ALA A 214 1.93 11.17 -0.06
N ALA A 215 1.09 10.29 -0.62
CA ALA A 215 1.39 8.87 -0.83
C ALA A 215 2.42 8.63 -1.94
N ARG A 216 2.67 9.65 -2.77
CA ARG A 216 3.61 9.62 -3.90
C ARG A 216 3.29 8.49 -4.88
N ILE A 217 2.02 8.39 -5.29
CA ILE A 217 1.58 7.47 -6.33
C ILE A 217 0.65 8.16 -7.35
N HIS A 218 0.58 7.59 -8.55
CA HIS A 218 -0.41 7.95 -9.56
C HIS A 218 -1.23 6.72 -9.95
N ARG A 219 -2.54 6.81 -9.79
CA ARG A 219 -3.52 5.76 -10.08
C ARG A 219 -4.20 6.00 -11.41
N ILE A 220 -4.32 4.93 -12.19
CA ILE A 220 -5.11 4.90 -13.42
C ILE A 220 -6.04 3.70 -13.33
N ARG A 221 -7.33 3.90 -13.66
CA ARG A 221 -8.29 2.81 -13.87
C ARG A 221 -9.08 3.06 -15.15
N ARG A 222 -9.21 2.01 -15.97
CA ARG A 222 -9.96 1.94 -17.23
C ARG A 222 -10.72 0.62 -17.24
N GLY A 223 -11.88 0.58 -16.61
CA GLY A 223 -12.70 -0.63 -16.44
C GLY A 223 -11.91 -1.73 -15.72
N ARG A 224 -11.63 -2.82 -16.44
CA ARG A 224 -10.86 -3.99 -15.97
C ARG A 224 -9.35 -3.81 -15.97
N THR A 225 -8.83 -2.69 -16.48
CA THR A 225 -7.40 -2.37 -16.45
C THR A 225 -7.12 -1.32 -15.38
N SER A 226 -6.09 -1.53 -14.56
CA SER A 226 -5.65 -0.54 -13.58
C SER A 226 -4.14 -0.56 -13.37
N ALA A 227 -3.56 0.58 -13.07
CA ALA A 227 -2.14 0.71 -12.76
C ALA A 227 -1.90 1.61 -11.55
N THR A 228 -0.78 1.36 -10.86
CA THR A 228 -0.24 2.24 -9.81
C THR A 228 1.20 2.58 -10.20
N ILE A 229 1.49 3.85 -10.47
CA ILE A 229 2.85 4.34 -10.71
C ILE A 229 3.38 4.91 -9.41
N LEU A 230 4.59 4.51 -8.99
CA LEU A 230 5.23 5.02 -7.78
C LEU A 230 6.11 6.24 -8.13
N LEU A 231 5.96 7.33 -7.38
CA LEU A 231 6.51 8.65 -7.72
C LEU A 231 7.65 9.02 -6.76
N ALA A 232 8.83 8.42 -6.95
CA ALA A 232 10.01 8.69 -6.12
C ALA A 232 9.71 8.56 -4.62
N ASN A 233 8.98 7.52 -4.22
CA ASN A 233 8.56 7.29 -2.83
C ASN A 233 9.61 6.55 -1.99
N GLY A 234 10.83 6.39 -2.52
CA GLY A 234 11.91 5.62 -1.88
C GLY A 234 11.91 4.13 -2.24
N ASP A 235 10.96 3.67 -3.06
CA ASP A 235 10.93 2.30 -3.56
C ASP A 235 11.64 2.15 -4.91
N SER A 236 12.05 0.92 -5.23
CA SER A 236 12.60 0.50 -6.53
C SER A 236 11.54 0.19 -7.59
N LEU A 237 10.31 -0.11 -7.18
CA LEU A 237 9.21 -0.40 -8.10
C LEU A 237 8.81 0.86 -8.86
N LEU A 238 8.69 0.74 -10.18
CA LEU A 238 8.21 1.78 -11.08
C LEU A 238 6.69 1.83 -11.09
N PHE A 239 6.06 0.68 -11.34
CA PHE A 239 4.61 0.55 -11.38
C PHE A 239 4.14 -0.90 -11.20
N THR A 240 2.87 -1.04 -10.85
CA THR A 240 2.08 -2.27 -10.97
C THR A 240 1.01 -2.09 -12.05
N LEU A 241 0.65 -3.18 -12.74
CA LEU A 241 -0.35 -3.17 -13.80
C LEU A 241 -1.20 -4.42 -13.73
N ARG A 242 -2.50 -4.26 -13.92
CA ARG A 242 -3.49 -5.34 -13.91
C ARG A 242 -4.44 -5.23 -15.08
N ARG A 243 -4.79 -6.37 -15.66
CA ARG A 243 -5.97 -6.60 -16.50
C ARG A 243 -6.72 -7.78 -15.89
N GLY A 244 -7.79 -7.53 -15.14
CA GLY A 244 -8.51 -8.57 -14.41
C GLY A 244 -7.59 -9.44 -13.54
N ASP A 245 -7.47 -10.73 -13.87
CA ASP A 245 -6.61 -11.69 -13.15
C ASP A 245 -5.16 -11.76 -13.68
N ALA A 246 -4.87 -11.13 -14.83
CA ALA A 246 -3.50 -10.97 -15.32
C ALA A 246 -2.83 -9.79 -14.59
N VAL A 247 -1.93 -10.11 -13.64
CA VAL A 247 -1.32 -9.13 -12.73
C VAL A 247 0.20 -9.11 -12.86
N ILE A 248 0.73 -7.92 -13.17
CA ILE A 248 2.14 -7.56 -12.99
C ILE A 248 2.28 -6.95 -11.60
N GLY A 249 2.90 -7.73 -10.71
CA GLY A 249 3.09 -7.36 -9.30
C GLY A 249 4.16 -6.29 -9.09
N GLY A 250 5.02 -6.08 -10.09
CA GLY A 250 5.98 -4.99 -10.06
C GLY A 250 6.91 -4.99 -11.27
N VAL A 251 7.26 -3.79 -11.71
CA VAL A 251 8.33 -3.55 -12.70
C VAL A 251 9.42 -2.72 -12.04
N ARG A 252 10.68 -3.16 -12.13
CA ARG A 252 11.86 -2.40 -11.69
C ARG A 252 13.07 -2.73 -12.55
N PHE A 253 14.17 -2.01 -12.40
CA PHE A 253 15.41 -2.37 -13.07
C PHE A 253 16.64 -1.98 -12.24
N ALA A 254 17.77 -2.60 -12.57
CA ALA A 254 19.05 -2.29 -11.95
C ALA A 254 20.18 -2.38 -12.99
N SER A 255 21.29 -1.72 -12.70
CA SER A 255 22.52 -1.75 -13.50
C SER A 255 23.69 -2.22 -12.63
N ALA A 256 24.67 -2.91 -13.23
CA ALA A 256 25.87 -3.41 -12.56
C ALA A 256 26.93 -2.30 -12.33
N PHE A 257 26.50 -1.12 -11.86
CA PHE A 257 27.36 0.05 -11.68
C PHE A 257 27.78 0.20 -10.21
N PHE A 258 29.06 -0.07 -9.92
CA PHE A 258 29.69 0.02 -8.58
C PHE A 258 28.93 -0.73 -7.47
N GLY A 259 28.06 -1.67 -7.82
CA GLY A 259 27.21 -2.41 -6.86
C GLY A 259 26.16 -1.55 -6.16
N LYS A 260 25.76 -0.41 -6.74
CA LYS A 260 24.84 0.55 -6.10
C LYS A 260 23.77 1.14 -7.02
N ALA A 261 23.60 0.59 -8.22
CA ALA A 261 22.67 1.11 -9.21
C ALA A 261 21.40 0.26 -9.34
N GLN A 262 20.83 -0.15 -8.20
CA GLN A 262 19.39 -0.39 -8.14
C GLN A 262 18.69 0.94 -8.44
N PHE A 263 17.80 0.95 -9.43
CA PHE A 263 17.04 2.16 -9.71
C PHE A 263 16.06 2.39 -8.55
N VAL A 264 16.26 3.50 -7.85
CA VAL A 264 15.38 4.05 -6.80
C VAL A 264 15.26 5.54 -7.11
N PRO A 265 14.20 5.96 -7.82
CA PRO A 265 14.13 7.31 -8.35
C PRO A 265 14.12 8.36 -7.24
N THR A 266 14.94 9.40 -7.41
CA THR A 266 15.03 10.53 -6.48
C THR A 266 14.14 11.69 -6.92
N ALA A 267 13.74 11.71 -8.19
CA ALA A 267 12.83 12.70 -8.76
C ALA A 267 11.72 12.03 -9.58
N ALA A 268 10.53 12.65 -9.56
CA ALA A 268 9.37 12.26 -10.35
C ALA A 268 8.69 13.52 -10.89
N GLU A 269 8.59 13.63 -12.21
CA GLU A 269 8.07 14.81 -12.90
C GLU A 269 6.92 14.38 -13.82
N ARG A 270 5.87 15.20 -13.90
CA ARG A 270 4.79 14.96 -14.86
C ARG A 270 5.35 15.14 -16.27
N SER A 271 5.11 14.17 -17.15
CA SER A 271 5.52 14.22 -18.55
C SER A 271 4.34 13.80 -19.41
N GLY A 272 3.68 14.75 -20.08
CA GLY A 272 2.46 14.48 -20.85
C GLY A 272 1.36 13.83 -20.00
N ARG A 273 0.89 12.64 -20.42
CA ARG A 273 -0.10 11.82 -19.70
C ARG A 273 0.54 10.79 -18.75
N GLY A 274 1.82 11.00 -18.43
CA GLY A 274 2.64 10.06 -17.72
C GLY A 274 3.59 10.73 -16.76
N TRP A 275 4.63 9.98 -16.39
CA TRP A 275 5.62 10.40 -15.40
C TRP A 275 7.02 10.05 -15.86
N ARG A 276 7.96 10.95 -15.60
CA ARG A 276 9.38 10.77 -15.79
C ARG A 276 10.03 10.60 -14.42
N LEU A 277 10.62 9.44 -14.19
CA LEU A 277 11.35 9.09 -12.97
C LEU A 277 12.85 9.13 -13.28
N SER A 278 13.66 9.72 -12.42
CA SER A 278 15.11 9.80 -12.66
C SER A 278 15.97 9.64 -11.42
N GLN A 279 17.20 9.18 -11.65
CA GLN A 279 18.26 9.04 -10.66
C GLN A 279 19.61 9.29 -11.33
N ASP A 280 20.49 10.00 -10.63
CA ASP A 280 21.87 10.24 -11.03
C ASP A 280 22.82 9.60 -10.00
N LEU A 281 23.88 8.95 -10.49
CA LEU A 281 24.83 8.20 -9.69
C LEU A 281 26.26 8.54 -10.11
N GLU A 282 27.16 8.60 -9.14
CA GLU A 282 28.60 8.76 -9.39
C GLU A 282 29.38 7.63 -8.73
N GLY A 283 30.35 7.04 -9.42
CA GLY A 283 31.26 6.00 -8.93
C GLY A 283 32.70 6.49 -8.93
N PRO A 284 33.22 7.03 -7.81
CA PRO A 284 34.59 7.50 -7.71
C PRO A 284 35.56 6.37 -7.31
N TYR A 285 36.83 6.55 -7.67
CA TYR A 285 37.97 5.83 -7.09
C TYR A 285 38.66 6.70 -6.03
N PHE A 286 39.21 6.08 -4.99
CA PHE A 286 39.78 6.79 -3.84
C PHE A 286 41.31 6.63 -3.85
N GLN A 287 42.01 7.76 -3.91
CA GLN A 287 43.47 7.79 -3.96
C GLN A 287 44.12 7.43 -2.59
N PRO A 288 45.42 7.10 -2.57
CA PRO A 288 46.20 7.01 -1.33
C PRO A 288 46.08 8.27 -0.45
N LEU A 289 46.26 8.12 0.86
CA LEU A 289 46.48 9.26 1.75
C LEU A 289 47.97 9.58 1.72
N GLU A 290 48.29 10.86 1.59
CA GLU A 290 49.66 11.35 1.71
C GLU A 290 50.00 11.40 3.21
N ASP A 291 51.12 10.78 3.60
CA ASP A 291 51.73 10.85 4.94
C ASP A 291 50.95 10.27 6.14
N ARG A 292 50.10 9.26 5.92
CA ARG A 292 49.40 8.56 7.01
C ARG A 292 49.35 7.05 6.83
N LYS A 293 49.78 6.32 7.86
CA LYS A 293 49.53 4.86 7.97
C LYS A 293 48.07 4.62 8.37
N VAL A 294 47.43 3.65 7.71
CA VAL A 294 46.03 3.26 7.96
C VAL A 294 46.03 1.92 8.69
N ALA A 295 45.41 1.88 9.88
CA ALA A 295 45.29 0.66 10.67
C ALA A 295 44.17 -0.25 10.15
N ALA A 296 44.21 -1.54 10.52
CA ALA A 296 43.11 -2.46 10.26
C ALA A 296 41.81 -1.95 10.91
N GLY A 297 40.69 -2.04 10.20
CA GLY A 297 39.39 -1.51 10.65
C GLY A 297 39.20 -0.01 10.48
N GLU A 298 40.22 0.74 10.07
CA GLU A 298 40.15 2.20 9.94
C GLU A 298 39.61 2.67 8.58
N TRP A 299 39.48 1.77 7.60
CA TRP A 299 39.18 2.10 6.20
C TRP A 299 37.97 3.02 6.03
N GLU A 300 36.82 2.66 6.61
CA GLU A 300 35.59 3.46 6.46
C GLU A 300 35.72 4.85 7.08
N ARG A 301 36.51 5.00 8.15
CA ARG A 301 36.76 6.29 8.80
C ARG A 301 37.67 7.20 7.97
N VAL A 302 38.67 6.63 7.29
CA VAL A 302 39.64 7.42 6.51
C VAL A 302 39.28 7.58 5.04
N ARG A 303 38.35 6.76 4.52
CA ARG A 303 37.89 6.82 3.13
C ARG A 303 37.36 8.20 2.73
N PRO A 304 36.59 8.94 3.56
CA PRO A 304 36.16 10.31 3.25
C PRO A 304 37.30 11.33 3.12
N LEU A 305 38.49 11.05 3.68
CA LEU A 305 39.66 11.93 3.61
C LEU A 305 40.45 11.76 2.31
N ARG A 306 40.15 10.72 1.52
CA ARG A 306 40.88 10.41 0.29
C ARG A 306 40.37 11.26 -0.86
N ARG A 307 41.29 11.79 -1.66
CA ARG A 307 40.94 12.45 -2.93
C ARG A 307 40.22 11.45 -3.84
N GLN A 308 39.08 11.88 -4.40
CA GLN A 308 38.34 11.11 -5.39
C GLN A 308 38.87 11.38 -6.79
N THR A 309 38.97 10.33 -7.60
CA THR A 309 39.40 10.41 -9.01
C THR A 309 38.55 9.46 -9.86
N GLU A 310 38.70 9.56 -11.18
CA GLU A 310 38.09 8.66 -12.18
C GLU A 310 36.58 8.49 -11.96
N VAL A 311 35.92 9.61 -11.66
CA VAL A 311 34.52 9.65 -11.27
C VAL A 311 33.65 9.30 -12.47
N ALA A 312 33.25 8.03 -12.54
CA ALA A 312 32.29 7.56 -13.51
C ALA A 312 30.89 8.07 -13.14
N ARG A 313 30.07 8.39 -14.14
CA ARG A 313 28.69 8.85 -13.92
C ARG A 313 27.70 7.90 -14.59
N LEU A 314 26.52 7.78 -14.01
CA LEU A 314 25.40 7.04 -14.59
C LEU A 314 24.11 7.84 -14.36
N ARG A 315 23.40 8.14 -15.44
CA ARG A 315 22.08 8.76 -15.40
C ARG A 315 21.05 7.73 -15.84
N GLN A 316 20.06 7.49 -14.99
CA GLN A 316 18.98 6.53 -15.25
C GLN A 316 17.64 7.27 -15.29
N VAL A 317 16.82 6.93 -16.29
CA VAL A 317 15.50 7.53 -16.50
C VAL A 317 14.50 6.44 -16.87
N ALA A 318 13.33 6.48 -16.26
CA ALA A 318 12.16 5.69 -16.65
C ALA A 318 11.00 6.64 -16.97
N GLU A 319 10.57 6.67 -18.22
CA GLU A 319 9.38 7.40 -18.66
C GLU A 319 8.22 6.43 -18.82
N ILE A 320 7.14 6.67 -18.07
CA ILE A 320 5.95 5.83 -18.04
C ILE A 320 4.79 6.64 -18.59
N GLN A 321 4.18 6.19 -19.69
CA GLN A 321 3.06 6.88 -20.35
C GLN A 321 1.83 5.99 -20.40
N GLU A 322 0.65 6.54 -20.15
CA GLU A 322 -0.61 5.86 -20.46
C GLU A 322 -0.79 5.73 -21.98
N THR A 323 -1.14 4.54 -22.44
CA THR A 323 -1.55 4.28 -23.82
C THR A 323 -3.04 3.93 -23.87
N GLN A 324 -3.60 3.82 -25.08
CA GLN A 324 -5.01 3.42 -25.25
C GLN A 324 -5.31 2.03 -24.67
N ARG A 325 -4.31 1.16 -24.54
CA ARG A 325 -4.46 -0.23 -24.13
C ARG A 325 -3.67 -0.60 -22.88
N GLY A 326 -2.99 0.34 -22.22
CA GLY A 326 -2.22 0.06 -21.01
C GLY A 326 -1.14 1.10 -20.76
N LEU A 327 0.11 0.66 -20.60
CA LEU A 327 1.24 1.53 -20.30
C LEU A 327 2.39 1.33 -21.29
N ARG A 328 3.17 2.38 -21.48
CA ARG A 328 4.46 2.34 -22.18
C ARG A 328 5.55 2.75 -21.21
N LEU A 329 6.60 1.95 -21.12
CA LEU A 329 7.80 2.25 -20.35
C LEU A 329 8.97 2.47 -21.32
N ARG A 330 9.60 3.63 -21.26
CA ARG A 330 10.92 3.86 -21.88
C ARG A 330 11.96 3.92 -20.78
N VAL A 331 12.98 3.06 -20.87
CA VAL A 331 14.13 3.08 -19.95
C VAL A 331 15.33 3.63 -20.71
N GLN A 332 15.93 4.68 -20.16
CA GLN A 332 17.14 5.29 -20.69
C GLN A 332 18.23 5.26 -19.64
N VAL A 333 19.41 4.78 -20.01
CA VAL A 333 20.58 4.75 -19.12
C VAL A 333 21.81 5.22 -19.90
N GLU A 334 22.40 6.32 -19.43
CA GLU A 334 23.53 7.00 -20.07
C GLU A 334 24.70 7.21 -19.09
N GLY A 335 25.89 7.49 -19.59
CA GLY A 335 27.10 7.71 -18.79
C GLY A 335 28.16 6.64 -19.04
N ALA A 336 28.54 5.90 -18.01
CA ALA A 336 29.53 4.82 -18.11
C ALA A 336 29.14 3.81 -19.21
N ASP A 337 30.09 3.48 -20.09
CA ASP A 337 29.87 2.61 -21.26
C ASP A 337 29.86 1.12 -20.87
N ARG A 338 29.06 0.32 -21.60
CA ARG A 338 28.96 -1.14 -21.51
C ARG A 338 28.68 -1.68 -20.10
N VAL A 339 27.90 -0.95 -19.30
CA VAL A 339 27.41 -1.42 -18.01
C VAL A 339 26.19 -2.33 -18.22
N PRO A 340 26.22 -3.61 -17.80
CA PRO A 340 25.06 -4.49 -17.86
C PRO A 340 23.88 -3.94 -17.05
N LEU A 341 22.67 -4.11 -17.54
CA LEU A 341 21.43 -3.82 -16.82
C LEU A 341 20.36 -4.89 -17.07
N ALA A 342 19.46 -5.04 -16.11
CA ALA A 342 18.34 -5.97 -16.18
C ALA A 342 17.05 -5.28 -15.74
N ILE A 343 16.01 -5.38 -16.56
CA ILE A 343 14.64 -4.98 -16.27
C ILE A 343 13.91 -6.22 -15.76
N GLU A 344 13.37 -6.13 -14.55
CA GLU A 344 12.64 -7.17 -13.85
C GLU A 344 11.13 -6.90 -13.92
N ILE A 345 10.35 -7.84 -14.45
CA ILE A 345 8.89 -7.79 -14.52
C ILE A 345 8.35 -8.99 -13.75
N ASN A 346 7.93 -8.77 -12.50
CA ASN A 346 7.36 -9.81 -11.66
C ASN A 346 5.87 -9.99 -11.97
N VAL A 347 5.45 -11.25 -12.07
CA VAL A 347 4.05 -11.61 -12.34
C VAL A 347 3.48 -12.42 -11.18
N ARG A 348 2.21 -12.19 -10.90
CA ARG A 348 1.52 -12.87 -9.79
C ARG A 348 1.45 -14.37 -10.04
N GLU A 349 1.40 -15.13 -8.95
CA GLU A 349 1.06 -16.55 -8.99
C GLU A 349 -0.22 -16.81 -9.79
N GLY A 350 -0.24 -17.88 -10.58
CA GLY A 350 -1.33 -18.19 -11.51
C GLY A 350 -1.23 -17.51 -12.89
N VAL A 351 -0.41 -16.46 -13.04
CA VAL A 351 -0.12 -15.86 -14.35
C VAL A 351 0.93 -16.71 -15.08
N ARG A 352 0.61 -17.16 -16.28
CA ARG A 352 1.54 -17.89 -17.17
C ARG A 352 2.27 -16.92 -18.10
N ILE A 353 3.56 -17.15 -18.31
CA ILE A 353 4.40 -16.39 -19.24
C ILE A 353 4.53 -17.21 -20.53
N GLU A 354 4.00 -16.68 -21.63
CA GLU A 354 4.07 -17.25 -22.98
C GLU A 354 5.01 -16.41 -23.85
N GLY A 355 5.77 -17.04 -24.77
CA GLY A 355 6.63 -16.32 -25.73
C GLY A 355 7.98 -15.85 -25.20
N ALA A 356 8.43 -16.35 -24.04
CA ALA A 356 9.74 -16.06 -23.47
C ALA A 356 10.53 -17.34 -23.18
N ARG A 357 11.87 -17.28 -23.25
CA ARG A 357 12.72 -18.44 -23.01
C ARG A 357 12.90 -18.66 -21.50
N PRO A 358 12.66 -19.87 -20.97
CA PRO A 358 13.01 -20.17 -19.59
C PRO A 358 14.54 -20.18 -19.42
N LEU A 359 15.04 -19.47 -18.39
CA LEU A 359 16.46 -19.43 -18.04
C LEU A 359 16.76 -20.32 -16.84
N SER A 360 15.87 -20.33 -15.84
CA SER A 360 15.92 -21.18 -14.65
C SER A 360 14.51 -21.26 -14.03
N PRO A 361 14.26 -22.06 -12.98
CA PRO A 361 12.93 -22.16 -12.37
C PRO A 361 12.35 -20.79 -11.97
N GLY A 362 11.21 -20.44 -12.59
CA GLY A 362 10.51 -19.17 -12.39
C GLY A 362 11.15 -17.94 -13.04
N VAL A 363 12.23 -18.11 -13.83
CA VAL A 363 12.92 -17.01 -14.51
C VAL A 363 12.82 -17.19 -16.02
N PHE A 364 12.29 -16.16 -16.68
CA PHE A 364 12.11 -16.11 -18.13
C PHE A 364 12.86 -14.92 -18.70
N LEU A 365 13.37 -15.06 -19.92
CA LEU A 365 14.08 -14.02 -20.64
C LEU A 365 13.34 -13.73 -21.95
N LEU A 366 12.93 -12.48 -22.14
CA LEU A 366 12.31 -12.03 -23.38
C LEU A 366 13.39 -11.52 -24.35
N GLU A 367 13.93 -12.44 -25.14
CA GLU A 367 15.08 -12.16 -26.00
C GLU A 367 14.73 -11.27 -27.20
N GLN A 368 13.53 -11.45 -27.74
CA GLN A 368 13.00 -10.74 -28.91
C GLN A 368 11.47 -10.85 -28.96
N GLY A 369 10.84 -10.09 -29.85
CA GLY A 369 9.39 -10.21 -30.08
C GLY A 369 8.58 -9.79 -28.85
N VAL A 370 7.49 -10.50 -28.56
CA VAL A 370 6.57 -10.18 -27.46
C VAL A 370 6.32 -11.39 -26.56
N ALA A 371 6.15 -11.15 -25.26
CA ALA A 371 5.60 -12.10 -24.33
C ALA A 371 4.10 -11.84 -24.09
N THR A 372 3.35 -12.88 -23.75
CA THR A 372 1.97 -12.75 -23.25
C THR A 372 1.89 -13.29 -21.83
N LEU A 373 1.42 -12.46 -20.91
CA LEU A 373 1.09 -12.82 -19.54
C LEU A 373 -0.40 -13.18 -19.49
N ARG A 374 -0.73 -14.44 -19.18
CA ARG A 374 -2.11 -14.93 -19.24
C ARG A 374 -2.60 -15.49 -17.91
N ALA A 375 -3.80 -15.10 -17.51
CA ALA A 375 -4.54 -15.70 -16.40
C ALA A 375 -6.01 -15.86 -16.81
N GLY A 376 -6.45 -17.11 -16.97
CA GLY A 376 -7.78 -17.40 -17.50
C GLY A 376 -8.01 -16.75 -18.87
N THR A 377 -9.03 -15.92 -18.97
CA THR A 377 -9.37 -15.14 -20.16
C THR A 377 -8.65 -13.79 -20.24
N ASP A 378 -8.06 -13.32 -19.13
CA ASP A 378 -7.35 -12.05 -19.11
C ASP A 378 -5.90 -12.21 -19.56
N ALA A 379 -5.37 -11.22 -20.28
CA ALA A 379 -3.99 -11.22 -20.72
C ALA A 379 -3.38 -9.82 -20.87
N ILE A 380 -2.06 -9.73 -20.69
CA ILE A 380 -1.23 -8.55 -20.95
C ILE A 380 -0.10 -8.95 -21.91
N ARG A 381 0.02 -8.24 -23.04
CA ARG A 381 1.14 -8.40 -23.98
C ARG A 381 2.27 -7.43 -23.63
N ILE A 382 3.51 -7.92 -23.67
CA ILE A 382 4.71 -7.16 -23.31
C ILE A 382 5.74 -7.25 -24.44
N GLY A 383 6.29 -6.12 -24.87
CA GLY A 383 7.46 -6.09 -25.75
C GLY A 383 7.70 -4.74 -26.42
N PRO A 384 8.69 -4.63 -27.32
CA PRO A 384 9.55 -5.71 -27.78
C PRO A 384 10.58 -6.19 -26.73
N GLY A 385 11.03 -7.44 -26.88
CA GLY A 385 12.13 -8.05 -26.14
C GLY A 385 13.51 -7.47 -26.46
N ALA A 386 14.45 -7.68 -25.53
CA ALA A 386 15.87 -7.42 -25.70
C ALA A 386 16.66 -8.22 -24.65
N ALA A 387 17.66 -9.00 -25.07
CA ALA A 387 18.52 -9.73 -24.15
C ALA A 387 19.93 -10.03 -24.72
N PRO A 388 20.81 -9.02 -24.85
CA PRO A 388 22.20 -9.23 -25.29
C PRO A 388 23.05 -10.04 -24.29
N HIS A 389 22.53 -10.31 -23.09
CA HIS A 389 23.18 -11.14 -22.08
C HIS A 389 22.16 -11.84 -21.18
N GLN A 390 22.60 -12.84 -20.41
CA GLN A 390 21.75 -13.59 -19.48
C GLN A 390 21.94 -13.18 -18.00
N TYR A 391 22.75 -12.15 -17.74
CA TYR A 391 23.01 -11.65 -16.40
C TYR A 391 21.81 -10.90 -15.80
N VAL A 392 20.81 -11.65 -15.31
CA VAL A 392 19.55 -11.11 -14.75
C VAL A 392 19.66 -10.70 -13.27
N SER A 393 20.65 -11.24 -12.55
CA SER A 393 20.94 -10.90 -11.15
C SER A 393 22.14 -9.96 -11.07
N VAL A 394 22.01 -8.75 -11.64
CA VAL A 394 23.12 -7.80 -11.74
C VAL A 394 23.63 -7.35 -10.36
N ARG A 395 24.94 -7.09 -10.26
CA ARG A 395 25.60 -6.68 -9.01
C ARG A 395 24.99 -5.38 -8.49
N GLY A 396 24.47 -5.40 -7.26
CA GLY A 396 23.85 -4.24 -6.62
C GLY A 396 22.34 -4.16 -6.82
N ALA A 397 21.72 -5.09 -7.56
CA ALA A 397 20.28 -5.25 -7.58
C ALA A 397 19.77 -5.80 -6.23
N LEU A 398 18.53 -5.43 -5.90
CA LEU A 398 17.80 -6.07 -4.81
C LEU A 398 17.53 -7.56 -5.12
N PRO A 399 17.30 -8.40 -4.09
CA PRO A 399 16.86 -9.78 -4.30
C PRO A 399 15.62 -9.83 -5.20
N ARG A 400 15.60 -10.76 -6.16
CA ARG A 400 14.46 -10.99 -7.07
C ARG A 400 13.15 -11.05 -6.29
N ILE A 401 12.11 -10.38 -6.81
CA ILE A 401 10.77 -10.43 -6.24
C ILE A 401 10.28 -11.89 -6.29
N PRO A 402 9.78 -12.46 -5.19
CA PRO A 402 9.25 -13.82 -5.19
C PRO A 402 8.20 -14.06 -6.28
N GLY A 403 8.23 -15.23 -6.91
CA GLY A 403 7.31 -15.61 -7.98
C GLY A 403 7.99 -15.73 -9.36
N GLN A 404 7.15 -15.86 -10.39
CA GLN A 404 7.61 -15.91 -11.77
C GLN A 404 8.04 -14.51 -12.22
N THR A 405 9.11 -14.44 -13.00
CA THR A 405 9.69 -13.17 -13.41
C THR A 405 10.16 -13.23 -14.84
N LEU A 406 9.73 -12.24 -15.62
CA LEU A 406 10.20 -11.98 -16.97
C LEU A 406 11.30 -10.93 -16.93
N TYR A 407 12.40 -11.17 -17.61
CA TYR A 407 13.52 -10.25 -17.72
C TYR A 407 13.73 -9.76 -19.15
N LEU A 408 14.15 -8.51 -19.27
CA LEU A 408 14.86 -7.96 -20.42
C LEU A 408 16.22 -7.47 -19.94
N THR A 409 17.22 -7.45 -20.81
CA THR A 409 18.55 -6.98 -20.45
C THR A 409 19.15 -6.06 -21.50
N GLY A 410 20.25 -5.39 -21.14
CA GLY A 410 20.91 -4.41 -21.99
C GLY A 410 22.28 -4.01 -21.49
N TYR A 411 23.01 -3.27 -22.32
CA TYR A 411 24.23 -2.58 -21.93
C TYR A 411 24.02 -1.08 -22.12
N THR A 412 24.64 -0.26 -21.27
CA THR A 412 24.70 1.18 -21.49
C THR A 412 25.63 1.53 -22.66
N PRO A 413 25.37 2.64 -23.39
CA PRO A 413 24.15 3.43 -23.36
C PRO A 413 22.94 2.61 -23.80
N PHE A 414 21.82 2.76 -23.08
CA PHE A 414 20.61 1.97 -23.28
C PHE A 414 19.43 2.91 -23.47
N ASP A 415 18.64 2.67 -24.51
CA ASP A 415 17.36 3.34 -24.73
C ASP A 415 16.39 2.31 -25.32
N HIS A 416 15.47 1.82 -24.50
CA HIS A 416 14.53 0.78 -24.89
C HIS A 416 13.13 1.11 -24.44
N THR A 417 12.17 0.92 -25.35
CA THR A 417 10.74 1.16 -25.10
C THR A 417 10.00 -0.17 -25.07
N ILE A 418 9.20 -0.38 -24.02
CA ILE A 418 8.40 -1.59 -23.78
C ILE A 418 6.94 -1.16 -23.63
N ASP A 419 6.08 -1.73 -24.47
CA ASP A 419 4.63 -1.61 -24.36
C ASP A 419 4.05 -2.73 -23.52
N PHE A 420 3.14 -2.37 -22.61
CA PHE A 420 2.37 -3.25 -21.75
C PHE A 420 0.90 -3.08 -22.12
N GLU A 421 0.39 -3.96 -22.96
CA GLU A 421 -0.94 -3.84 -23.56
C GLU A 421 -1.91 -4.87 -22.97
N ALA A 422 -2.94 -4.40 -22.28
CA ALA A 422 -4.07 -5.21 -21.87
C ALA A 422 -4.84 -5.70 -23.10
N LEU A 423 -4.94 -7.02 -23.24
CA LEU A 423 -5.68 -7.65 -24.33
C LEU A 423 -7.17 -7.74 -23.99
N ALA A 424 -8.01 -7.73 -25.03
CA ALA A 424 -9.47 -7.75 -24.93
C ALA A 424 -9.96 -8.95 -24.14
#